data_AF-A0A496PB09-F1
#
_entry.id   AF-A0A496PB09-F1
#
_cell.length_a   1.000
_cell.length_b   1.000
_cell.length_c   1.000
_cell.angle_alpha   90.00
_cell.angle_beta   90.00
_cell.angle_gamma   90.00
#
_symmetry.space_group_name_H-M   'P 1'
#
loop_
_entity.id
_entity.type
_entity.pdbx_description
1 polymer ?
#
loop_
_entity_poly.entity_id
_entity_poly.type
_entity_poly.pdbx_seq_one_letter_code
_entity_poly.pdbx_strand_id
1 'polypeptide(L)'
;ELVYAFYDGGMTAFNHLGKSDLAVDCFHKCQALTHTVPLETYMQTVRRRIVAKIDGYDYEAALELAKYVVDVEEQIQAIRTPLQMGKRAISLGQSYSQLGQVYAYMEQSDAESYFLQAIDIFAVDTDDYYRTVSYLLHYYIDANKQDAYEQWGLNYFGGCVNIIGQLRFLTNMTGDEKVVQHECYALYVYIKGLYQFYRAEINKELMETLIKLGRTVGATLETAPKGHPWELIFTYLALLAYEKGYKVDAEYFKSCIGRSVLNAGQAISNIVIYGELRFAQCKGNKGKYDTLHHELSNSVGDVAKSMTYMFR
;
A
#
# COMPACT_ATOMS: atom_id res chain seq x y z
N GLU A 1 11.86 -29.04 1.00
CA GLU A 1 11.82 -28.02 -0.08
C GLU A 1 10.47 -27.91 -0.79
N LEU A 2 10.02 -28.85 -1.64
CA LEU A 2 8.76 -28.68 -2.41
C LEU A 2 7.50 -28.41 -1.56
N VAL A 3 7.34 -29.13 -0.44
CA VAL A 3 6.20 -28.93 0.47
C VAL A 3 6.27 -27.56 1.16
N TYR A 4 7.47 -27.10 1.53
CA TYR A 4 7.68 -25.78 2.11
C TYR A 4 7.29 -24.69 1.10
N ALA A 5 7.82 -24.78 -0.13
CA ALA A 5 7.56 -23.83 -1.20
C ALA A 5 6.07 -23.74 -1.54
N PHE A 6 5.32 -24.86 -1.47
CA PHE A 6 3.87 -24.86 -1.66
C PHE A 6 3.16 -23.97 -0.61
N TYR A 7 3.46 -24.16 0.67
CA TYR A 7 2.83 -23.37 1.73
C TYR A 7 3.30 -21.91 1.72
N ASP A 8 4.58 -21.65 1.43
CA ASP A 8 5.12 -20.29 1.30
C ASP A 8 4.50 -19.53 0.11
N GLY A 9 4.28 -20.21 -1.01
CA GLY A 9 3.48 -19.70 -2.13
C GLY A 9 2.03 -19.44 -1.73
N GLY A 10 1.44 -20.34 -0.94
CA GLY A 10 0.10 -20.16 -0.35
C GLY A 10 -0.01 -18.90 0.50
N MET A 11 0.97 -18.62 1.37
CA MET A 11 1.01 -17.37 2.15
C MET A 11 0.97 -16.14 1.25
N THR A 12 1.79 -16.13 0.19
CA THR A 12 1.83 -15.02 -0.77
C THR A 12 0.46 -14.79 -1.41
N ALA A 13 -0.16 -15.87 -1.90
CA ALA A 13 -1.48 -15.79 -2.54
C ALA A 13 -2.57 -15.31 -1.57
N PHE A 14 -2.60 -15.82 -0.34
CA PHE A 14 -3.62 -15.44 0.63
C PHE A 14 -3.44 -14.03 1.18
N ASN A 15 -2.21 -13.55 1.36
CA ASN A 15 -1.95 -12.14 1.68
C ASN A 15 -2.44 -11.22 0.55
N HIS A 16 -2.15 -11.55 -0.72
CA HIS A 16 -2.66 -10.75 -1.84
C HIS A 16 -4.19 -10.68 -1.92
N LEU A 17 -4.88 -11.69 -1.39
CA LEU A 17 -6.33 -11.71 -1.29
C LEU A 17 -6.86 -11.10 0.02
N GLY A 18 -6.01 -10.68 0.95
CA GLY A 18 -6.42 -10.21 2.28
C GLY A 18 -7.08 -11.29 3.15
N LYS A 19 -6.69 -12.56 2.96
CA LYS A 19 -7.18 -13.73 3.70
C LYS A 19 -6.18 -14.15 4.79
N SER A 20 -6.03 -13.28 5.80
CA SER A 20 -4.99 -13.41 6.82
C SER A 20 -4.98 -14.77 7.52
N ASP A 21 -6.13 -15.32 7.93
CA ASP A 21 -6.21 -16.61 8.64
C ASP A 21 -5.60 -17.76 7.83
N LEU A 22 -5.90 -17.84 6.53
CA LEU A 22 -5.34 -18.86 5.65
C LEU A 22 -3.84 -18.67 5.44
N ALA A 23 -3.37 -17.41 5.37
CA ALA A 23 -1.94 -17.12 5.33
C ALA A 23 -1.25 -17.56 6.64
N VAL A 24 -1.91 -17.40 7.80
CA VAL A 24 -1.41 -17.89 9.09
C VAL A 24 -1.33 -19.42 9.11
N ASP A 25 -2.34 -20.12 8.61
CA ASP A 25 -2.32 -21.58 8.53
C ASP A 25 -1.15 -22.08 7.66
N CYS A 26 -0.93 -21.45 6.50
CA CYS A 26 0.23 -21.71 5.67
C CYS A 26 1.55 -21.44 6.42
N PHE A 27 1.64 -20.34 7.17
CA PHE A 27 2.82 -20.01 7.97
C PHE A 27 3.14 -21.09 9.01
N HIS A 28 2.14 -21.60 9.74
CA HIS A 28 2.35 -22.68 10.71
C HIS A 28 2.89 -23.95 10.06
N LYS A 29 2.47 -24.25 8.82
CA LYS A 29 3.03 -25.36 8.04
C LYS A 29 4.49 -25.10 7.65
N CYS A 30 4.84 -23.89 7.21
CA CYS A 30 6.22 -23.51 6.94
C CYS A 30 7.09 -23.59 8.21
N GLN A 31 6.57 -23.14 9.35
CA GLN A 31 7.28 -23.13 10.64
C GLN A 31 7.68 -24.55 11.09
N ALA A 32 6.80 -25.54 10.89
CA ALA A 32 7.10 -26.95 11.17
C ALA A 32 8.16 -27.55 10.23
N LEU A 33 8.44 -26.90 9.09
CA LEU A 33 9.33 -27.36 8.04
C LEU A 33 10.63 -26.53 7.93
N THR A 34 10.90 -25.65 8.89
CA THR A 34 12.04 -24.71 8.89
C THR A 34 13.40 -25.40 8.77
N HIS A 35 13.55 -26.58 9.38
CA HIS A 35 14.77 -27.39 9.28
C HIS A 35 15.09 -27.88 7.85
N THR A 36 14.19 -27.66 6.88
CA THR A 36 14.33 -28.11 5.49
C THR A 36 14.72 -27.00 4.52
N VAL A 37 14.96 -25.77 4.99
CA VAL A 37 15.28 -24.61 4.16
C VAL A 37 16.38 -23.74 4.79
N PRO A 38 17.11 -22.94 3.99
CA PRO A 38 18.05 -21.95 4.51
C PRO A 38 17.38 -20.88 5.38
N LEU A 39 18.15 -20.26 6.27
CA LEU A 39 17.69 -19.18 7.15
C LEU A 39 17.09 -18.02 6.36
N GLU A 40 17.72 -17.62 5.25
CA GLU A 40 17.29 -16.52 4.39
C GLU A 40 15.93 -16.79 3.76
N THR A 41 15.67 -18.05 3.36
CA THR A 41 14.36 -18.48 2.87
C THR A 41 13.31 -18.39 3.97
N TYR A 42 13.65 -18.80 5.19
CA TYR A 42 12.73 -18.66 6.32
C TYR A 42 12.46 -17.20 6.68
N MET A 43 13.46 -16.30 6.63
CA MET A 43 13.26 -14.88 6.89
C MET A 43 12.31 -14.22 5.86
N GLN A 44 12.34 -14.65 4.59
CA GLN A 44 11.33 -14.23 3.61
C GLN A 44 9.91 -14.67 4.03
N THR A 45 9.75 -15.88 4.54
CA THR A 45 8.47 -16.39 5.05
C THR A 45 7.99 -15.62 6.28
N VAL A 46 8.90 -15.25 7.20
CA VAL A 46 8.56 -14.39 8.35
C VAL A 46 8.13 -12.99 7.87
N ARG A 47 8.78 -12.41 6.85
CA ARG A 47 8.32 -11.16 6.22
C ARG A 47 6.91 -11.25 5.67
N ARG A 48 6.54 -12.37 5.04
CA ARG A 48 5.15 -12.59 4.60
C ARG A 48 4.18 -12.73 5.78
N ARG A 49 4.63 -13.27 6.93
CA ARG A 49 3.81 -13.32 8.15
C ARG A 49 3.53 -11.94 8.72
N ILE A 50 4.49 -11.02 8.64
CA ILE A 50 4.31 -9.62 9.05
C ILE A 50 3.18 -8.96 8.25
N VAL A 51 3.08 -9.20 6.94
CA VAL A 51 1.96 -8.72 6.12
C VAL A 51 0.62 -9.23 6.65
N ALA A 52 0.50 -10.54 6.93
CA ALA A 52 -0.73 -11.10 7.49
C ALA A 52 -1.09 -10.53 8.89
N LYS A 53 -0.10 -10.05 9.65
CA LYS A 53 -0.33 -9.36 10.93
C LYS A 53 -0.86 -7.94 10.71
N ILE A 54 -0.29 -7.20 9.76
CA ILE A 54 -0.78 -5.88 9.33
C ILE A 54 -2.22 -5.99 8.82
N ASP A 55 -2.50 -6.95 7.94
CA ASP A 55 -3.85 -7.20 7.40
C ASP A 55 -4.85 -7.63 8.47
N GLY A 56 -4.35 -8.18 9.58
CA GLY A 56 -5.12 -8.53 10.78
C GLY A 56 -5.15 -7.43 11.85
N TYR A 57 -4.63 -6.23 11.55
CA TYR A 57 -4.58 -5.06 12.46
C TYR A 57 -3.82 -5.30 13.77
N ASP A 58 -2.92 -6.28 13.79
CA ASP A 58 -2.08 -6.63 14.95
C ASP A 58 -0.67 -6.02 14.75
N TYR A 59 -0.61 -4.69 14.85
CA TYR A 59 0.59 -3.91 14.52
C TYR A 59 1.71 -4.09 15.54
N GLU A 60 1.39 -4.27 16.82
CA GLU A 60 2.37 -4.57 17.86
C GLU A 60 3.09 -5.89 17.59
N ALA A 61 2.36 -6.96 17.27
CA ALA A 61 3.00 -8.23 16.91
C ALA A 61 3.73 -8.15 15.56
N ALA A 62 3.23 -7.36 14.61
CA ALA A 62 3.93 -7.08 13.37
C ALA A 62 5.29 -6.39 13.63
N LEU A 63 5.33 -5.46 14.60
CA LEU A 63 6.53 -4.71 14.98
C LEU A 63 7.57 -5.62 15.62
N GLU A 64 7.18 -6.47 16.55
CA GLU A 64 8.08 -7.44 17.19
C GLU A 64 8.74 -8.35 16.14
N LEU A 65 7.95 -8.89 15.20
CA LEU A 65 8.48 -9.72 14.12
C LEU A 65 9.35 -8.93 13.15
N ALA A 66 8.97 -7.71 12.78
CA ALA A 66 9.75 -6.88 11.85
C ALA A 66 11.11 -6.50 12.43
N LYS A 67 11.18 -6.15 13.73
CA LYS A 67 12.43 -5.94 14.45
C LYS A 67 13.29 -7.20 14.45
N TYR A 68 12.70 -8.34 14.78
CA TYR A 68 13.41 -9.62 14.75
C TYR A 68 14.01 -9.94 13.38
N VAL A 69 13.27 -9.73 12.29
CA VAL A 69 13.79 -9.96 10.93
C VAL A 69 14.95 -9.02 10.60
N VAL A 70 14.84 -7.72 10.95
CA VAL A 70 15.92 -6.75 10.75
C VAL A 70 17.17 -7.17 11.53
N ASP A 71 17.03 -7.52 12.81
CA ASP A 71 18.15 -7.97 13.66
C ASP A 71 18.87 -9.19 13.06
N VAL A 72 18.13 -10.13 12.46
CA VAL A 72 18.71 -11.31 11.79
C VAL A 72 19.41 -10.93 10.48
N GLU A 73 18.80 -10.08 9.65
CA GLU A 73 19.39 -9.64 8.37
C GLU A 73 20.63 -8.77 8.59
N GLU A 74 20.69 -7.97 9.65
CA GLU A 74 21.88 -7.24 10.07
C GLU A 74 23.00 -8.20 10.49
N GLN A 75 22.70 -9.26 11.22
CA GLN A 75 23.67 -10.30 11.57
C GLN A 75 24.20 -11.03 10.33
N ILE A 76 23.31 -11.38 9.39
CA ILE A 76 23.70 -11.95 8.10
C ILE A 76 24.64 -10.98 7.36
N GLN A 77 24.31 -9.69 7.34
CA GLN A 77 25.15 -8.67 6.71
C GLN A 77 26.51 -8.51 7.42
N ALA A 78 26.56 -8.63 8.74
CA ALA A 78 27.79 -8.60 9.51
C ALA A 78 28.72 -9.77 9.17
N ILE A 79 28.17 -10.95 8.85
CA ILE A 79 28.93 -12.11 8.37
C ILE A 79 29.39 -11.93 6.92
N ARG A 80 28.56 -11.33 6.06
CA ARG A 80 28.89 -11.09 4.63
C ARG A 80 30.03 -10.09 4.44
N THR A 81 30.11 -9.08 5.31
CA THR A 81 31.10 -8.00 5.22
C THR A 81 32.57 -8.48 5.22
N PRO A 82 33.05 -9.27 6.20
CA PRO A 82 34.43 -9.77 6.21
C PRO A 82 34.72 -10.75 5.06
N LEU A 83 33.69 -11.42 4.53
CA LEU A 83 33.80 -12.28 3.36
C LEU A 83 33.88 -11.51 2.04
N GLN A 84 33.89 -10.16 2.09
CA GLN A 84 33.90 -9.27 0.93
C GLN A 84 32.75 -9.57 -0.05
N MET A 85 31.62 -10.06 0.47
CA MET A 85 30.45 -10.44 -0.32
C MET A 85 29.61 -9.22 -0.71
N GLY A 86 30.18 -8.37 -1.56
CA GLY A 86 29.51 -7.31 -2.30
C GLY A 86 28.78 -6.24 -1.46
N LYS A 87 27.91 -5.47 -2.13
CA LYS A 87 27.02 -4.46 -1.52
C LYS A 87 26.09 -5.10 -0.48
N ARG A 88 25.47 -4.25 0.37
CA ARG A 88 24.43 -4.68 1.32
C ARG A 88 23.34 -5.50 0.62
N ALA A 89 22.87 -6.55 1.28
CA ALA A 89 21.89 -7.47 0.71
C ALA A 89 20.54 -6.76 0.47
N ILE A 90 19.91 -7.07 -0.68
CA ILE A 90 18.55 -6.57 -1.00
C ILE A 90 17.54 -6.97 0.08
N SER A 91 17.70 -8.16 0.66
CA SER A 91 16.85 -8.67 1.75
C SER A 91 16.88 -7.80 3.00
N LEU A 92 18.02 -7.18 3.33
CA LEU A 92 18.12 -6.21 4.42
C LEU A 92 17.34 -4.93 4.10
N GLY A 93 17.48 -4.42 2.88
CA GLY A 93 16.69 -3.27 2.42
C GLY A 93 15.19 -3.54 2.46
N GLN A 94 14.75 -4.73 2.04
CA GLN A 94 13.34 -5.13 2.10
C GLN A 94 12.84 -5.22 3.55
N SER A 95 13.68 -5.65 4.48
CA SER A 95 13.36 -5.75 5.90
C SER A 95 13.23 -4.37 6.55
N TYR A 96 14.12 -3.43 6.22
CA TYR A 96 13.96 -2.03 6.63
C TYR A 96 12.71 -1.38 6.03
N SER A 97 12.44 -1.60 4.74
CA SER A 97 11.24 -1.08 4.08
C SER A 97 9.96 -1.59 4.77
N GLN A 98 9.92 -2.87 5.16
CA GLN A 98 8.79 -3.44 5.88
C GLN A 98 8.69 -2.92 7.33
N LEU A 99 9.81 -2.77 8.04
CA LEU A 99 9.80 -2.19 9.38
C LEU A 99 9.31 -0.72 9.35
N GLY A 100 9.73 0.06 8.34
CA GLY A 100 9.22 1.40 8.09
C GLY A 100 7.70 1.42 7.89
N GLN A 101 7.14 0.48 7.12
CA GLN A 101 5.68 0.34 6.97
C GLN A 101 4.99 0.05 8.30
N VAL A 102 5.50 -0.86 9.12
CA VAL A 102 4.90 -1.18 10.43
C VAL A 102 4.87 0.06 11.33
N TYR A 103 5.97 0.79 11.42
CA TYR A 103 5.99 2.06 12.17
C TYR A 103 5.01 3.09 11.59
N ALA A 104 4.84 3.14 10.26
CA ALA A 104 3.88 4.03 9.62
C ALA A 104 2.42 3.67 9.96
N TYR A 105 2.05 2.37 9.97
CA TYR A 105 0.74 1.90 10.44
C TYR A 105 0.46 2.28 11.90
N MET A 106 1.50 2.33 12.72
CA MET A 106 1.43 2.77 14.12
C MET A 106 1.54 4.30 14.29
N GLU A 107 1.56 5.07 13.19
CA GLU A 107 1.72 6.53 13.16
C GLU A 107 2.99 7.05 13.88
N GLN A 108 4.07 6.26 13.88
CA GLN A 108 5.33 6.60 14.54
C GLN A 108 6.31 7.29 13.60
N SER A 109 7.03 8.29 14.12
CA SER A 109 8.00 9.08 13.35
C SER A 109 9.20 8.27 12.83
N ASP A 110 9.53 7.17 13.50
CA ASP A 110 10.69 6.34 13.18
C ASP A 110 10.58 5.71 11.78
N ALA A 111 9.36 5.60 11.23
CA ALA A 111 9.08 5.06 9.91
C ALA A 111 9.97 5.67 8.81
N GLU A 112 10.11 7.00 8.80
CA GLU A 112 10.91 7.72 7.81
C GLU A 112 12.36 7.23 7.78
N SER A 113 12.97 7.07 8.95
CA SER A 113 14.38 6.67 9.06
C SER A 113 14.63 5.28 8.44
N TYR A 114 13.71 4.33 8.64
CA TYR A 114 13.82 2.99 8.08
C TYR A 114 13.56 2.95 6.58
N PHE A 115 12.61 3.75 6.07
CA PHE A 115 12.45 3.89 4.62
C PHE A 115 13.70 4.45 3.96
N LEU A 116 14.32 5.48 4.55
CA LEU A 116 15.56 6.06 4.01
C LEU A 116 16.73 5.06 4.04
N GLN A 117 16.86 4.26 5.09
CA GLN A 117 17.86 3.19 5.16
C GLN A 117 17.64 2.12 4.08
N ALA A 118 16.39 1.74 3.82
CA ALA A 118 16.05 0.82 2.76
C ALA A 118 16.41 1.38 1.37
N ILE A 119 16.05 2.65 1.10
CA ILE A 119 16.33 3.33 -0.16
C ILE A 119 17.85 3.42 -0.43
N ASP A 120 18.65 3.68 0.59
CA ASP A 120 20.13 3.72 0.51
C ASP A 120 20.77 2.35 0.16
N ILE A 121 20.01 1.26 0.29
CA ILE A 121 20.44 -0.09 -0.14
C ILE A 121 20.09 -0.33 -1.61
N PHE A 122 18.91 0.11 -2.04
CA PHE A 122 18.40 -0.21 -3.37
C PHE A 122 19.07 0.63 -4.47
N ALA A 123 19.27 0.01 -5.63
CA ALA A 123 19.65 0.77 -6.80
C ALA A 123 18.44 1.59 -7.28
N VAL A 124 18.68 2.85 -7.66
CA VAL A 124 17.68 3.69 -8.31
C VAL A 124 17.14 2.97 -9.55
N ASP A 125 15.87 3.19 -9.85
CA ASP A 125 15.14 2.59 -10.96
C ASP A 125 14.86 1.08 -10.86
N THR A 126 14.95 0.50 -9.66
CA THR A 126 14.52 -0.88 -9.39
C THR A 126 13.12 -0.94 -8.78
N ASP A 127 12.45 -2.10 -8.88
CA ASP A 127 11.15 -2.35 -8.23
C ASP A 127 11.19 -2.06 -6.72
N ASP A 128 12.20 -2.59 -6.01
CA ASP A 128 12.35 -2.37 -4.57
C ASP A 128 12.50 -0.89 -4.20
N TYR A 129 13.23 -0.12 -5.03
CA TYR A 129 13.38 1.33 -4.86
C TYR A 129 12.03 2.04 -5.03
N TYR A 130 11.34 1.85 -6.16
CA TYR A 130 10.07 2.54 -6.43
C TYR A 130 8.97 2.12 -5.45
N ARG A 131 8.90 0.85 -5.08
CA ARG A 131 7.96 0.36 -4.07
C ARG A 131 8.22 1.02 -2.72
N THR A 132 9.47 1.13 -2.30
CA THR A 132 9.81 1.76 -1.01
C THR A 132 9.59 3.27 -1.02
N VAL A 133 9.89 3.96 -2.12
CA VAL A 133 9.56 5.39 -2.28
C VAL A 133 8.04 5.60 -2.27
N SER A 134 7.25 4.71 -2.88
CA SER A 134 5.78 4.75 -2.80
C SER A 134 5.29 4.70 -1.35
N TYR A 135 5.82 3.76 -0.55
CA TYR A 135 5.50 3.65 0.88
C TYR A 135 5.89 4.91 1.66
N LEU A 136 7.06 5.48 1.38
CA LEU A 136 7.53 6.72 2.00
C LEU A 136 6.63 7.92 1.65
N LEU A 137 6.21 8.03 0.38
CA LEU A 137 5.32 9.11 -0.07
C LEU A 137 3.94 8.99 0.58
N HIS A 138 3.40 7.79 0.70
CA HIS A 138 2.17 7.56 1.47
C HIS A 138 2.32 7.99 2.94
N TYR A 139 3.47 7.70 3.56
CA TYR A 139 3.75 8.10 4.92
C TYR A 139 3.78 9.62 5.05
N TYR A 140 4.43 10.33 4.12
CA TYR A 140 4.44 11.79 4.12
C TYR A 140 3.06 12.38 3.91
N ILE A 141 2.22 11.77 3.08
CA ILE A 141 0.83 12.20 2.91
C ILE A 141 0.08 12.10 4.25
N ASP A 142 0.17 10.94 4.93
CA ASP A 142 -0.57 10.70 6.17
C ASP A 142 -0.03 11.52 7.36
N ALA A 143 1.28 11.73 7.40
CA ALA A 143 1.95 12.59 8.39
C ALA A 143 1.86 14.08 8.05
N ASN A 144 1.17 14.45 6.96
CA ASN A 144 1.00 15.83 6.49
C ASN A 144 2.33 16.59 6.27
N LYS A 145 3.34 15.91 5.71
CA LYS A 145 4.69 16.42 5.42
C LYS A 145 4.83 16.79 3.93
N GLN A 146 4.18 17.88 3.51
CA GLN A 146 4.13 18.27 2.09
C GLN A 146 5.50 18.54 1.47
N ASP A 147 6.39 19.28 2.14
CA ASP A 147 7.72 19.61 1.59
C ASP A 147 8.55 18.35 1.30
N ALA A 148 8.50 17.37 2.21
CA ALA A 148 9.18 16.09 2.04
C ALA A 148 8.55 15.25 0.93
N TYR A 149 7.21 15.25 0.84
CA TYR A 149 6.48 14.63 -0.27
C TYR A 149 6.91 15.22 -1.62
N GLU A 150 7.03 16.54 -1.73
CA GLU A 150 7.43 17.22 -2.99
C GLU A 150 8.88 16.90 -3.38
N GLN A 151 9.79 16.88 -2.40
CA GLN A 151 11.20 16.54 -2.63
C GLN A 151 11.34 15.12 -3.20
N TRP A 152 10.69 14.13 -2.58
CA TRP A 152 10.74 12.75 -3.03
C TRP A 152 9.89 12.49 -4.27
N GLY A 153 8.76 13.18 -4.37
CA GLY A 153 7.80 13.09 -5.47
C GLY A 153 8.40 13.54 -6.80
N LEU A 154 9.35 14.48 -6.80
CA LEU A 154 9.99 14.96 -8.02
C LEU A 154 10.57 13.81 -8.86
N ASN A 155 11.42 12.97 -8.27
CA ASN A 155 12.01 11.85 -8.97
C ASN A 155 11.00 10.72 -9.21
N TYR A 156 10.10 10.49 -8.25
CA TYR A 156 9.07 9.46 -8.37
C TYR A 156 8.11 9.71 -9.54
N PHE A 157 7.84 10.96 -9.88
CA PHE A 157 6.97 11.36 -10.99
C PHE A 157 7.75 11.87 -12.21
N GLY A 158 8.92 11.29 -12.48
CA GLY A 158 9.68 11.54 -13.72
C GLY A 158 10.22 12.96 -13.87
N GLY A 159 10.56 13.63 -12.77
CA GLY A 159 11.04 15.01 -12.75
C GLY A 159 9.94 16.06 -12.87
N CYS A 160 8.67 15.68 -12.80
CA CYS A 160 7.55 16.61 -12.94
C CYS A 160 7.23 17.33 -11.63
N VAL A 161 7.44 18.66 -11.61
CA VAL A 161 7.20 19.50 -10.42
C VAL A 161 5.71 19.74 -10.16
N ASN A 162 4.90 19.95 -11.20
CA ASN A 162 3.49 20.32 -11.03
C ASN A 162 2.54 19.13 -11.24
N ILE A 163 1.36 19.20 -10.61
CA ILE A 163 0.36 18.13 -10.60
C ILE A 163 -0.09 17.68 -12.01
N ILE A 164 -0.21 18.61 -12.97
CA ILE A 164 -0.60 18.27 -14.35
C ILE A 164 0.52 17.48 -15.05
N GLY A 165 1.77 17.89 -14.84
CA GLY A 165 2.94 17.17 -15.34
C GLY A 165 3.05 15.76 -14.76
N GLN A 166 2.80 15.62 -13.45
CA GLN A 166 2.82 14.32 -12.77
C GLN A 166 1.75 13.38 -13.33
N LEU A 167 0.50 13.83 -13.50
CA LEU A 167 -0.54 13.01 -14.14
C LEU A 167 -0.16 12.61 -15.57
N ARG A 168 0.39 13.55 -16.35
CA ARG A 168 0.84 13.29 -17.71
C ARG A 168 1.94 12.23 -17.75
N PHE A 169 2.90 12.28 -16.82
CA PHE A 169 3.92 11.23 -16.67
C PHE A 169 3.26 9.87 -16.44
N LEU A 170 2.38 9.77 -15.42
CA LEU A 170 1.71 8.52 -15.09
C LEU A 170 0.93 7.91 -16.26
N THR A 171 0.18 8.74 -16.99
CA THR A 171 -0.61 8.27 -18.16
C THR A 171 0.24 7.88 -19.37
N ASN A 172 1.51 8.28 -19.41
CA ASN A 172 2.43 8.04 -20.53
C ASN A 172 3.62 7.16 -20.15
N MET A 173 3.59 6.50 -18.98
CA MET A 173 4.65 5.57 -18.60
C MET A 173 4.88 4.52 -19.68
N THR A 174 6.13 4.32 -20.05
CA THR A 174 6.61 3.27 -20.95
C THR A 174 6.39 1.88 -20.35
N GLY A 175 6.47 0.83 -21.18
CA GLY A 175 6.33 -0.55 -20.70
C GLY A 175 7.31 -0.88 -19.57
N ASP A 176 8.56 -0.44 -19.70
CA ASP A 176 9.62 -0.70 -18.72
C ASP A 176 9.33 0.02 -17.39
N GLU A 177 8.91 1.29 -17.43
CA GLU A 177 8.51 2.05 -16.24
C GLU A 177 7.31 1.40 -15.53
N LYS A 178 6.32 0.89 -16.30
CA LYS A 178 5.16 0.20 -15.73
C LYS A 178 5.52 -1.10 -15.02
N VAL A 179 6.59 -1.78 -15.46
CA VAL A 179 7.08 -3.01 -14.84
C VAL A 179 7.72 -2.73 -13.48
N VAL A 180 8.49 -1.64 -13.36
CA VAL A 180 9.24 -1.36 -12.11
C VAL A 180 8.47 -0.52 -11.10
N GLN A 181 7.61 0.41 -11.52
CA GLN A 181 6.93 1.32 -10.60
C GLN A 181 5.44 0.97 -10.39
N HIS A 182 4.88 0.12 -11.25
CA HIS A 182 3.47 -0.28 -11.24
C HIS A 182 2.49 0.91 -11.26
N GLU A 183 2.04 1.28 -12.47
CA GLU A 183 1.21 2.46 -12.75
C GLU A 183 0.05 2.69 -11.76
N CYS A 184 -0.67 1.64 -11.36
CA CYS A 184 -1.80 1.79 -10.43
C CYS A 184 -1.38 2.22 -9.01
N TYR A 185 -0.25 1.73 -8.49
CA TYR A 185 0.25 2.16 -7.18
C TYR A 185 0.77 3.60 -7.25
N ALA A 186 1.46 3.98 -8.33
CA ALA A 186 1.89 5.36 -8.53
C ALA A 186 0.71 6.33 -8.69
N LEU A 187 -0.34 5.90 -9.41
CA LEU A 187 -1.60 6.65 -9.51
C LEU A 187 -2.29 6.79 -8.14
N TYR A 188 -2.22 5.77 -7.30
CA TYR A 188 -2.75 5.84 -5.95
C TYR A 188 -2.03 6.90 -5.12
N VAL A 189 -0.69 6.89 -5.09
CA VAL A 189 0.12 7.94 -4.43
C VAL A 189 -0.30 9.32 -4.92
N TYR A 190 -0.38 9.51 -6.25
CA TYR A 190 -0.72 10.79 -6.87
C TYR A 190 -2.12 11.28 -6.46
N ILE A 191 -3.15 10.45 -6.57
CA ILE A 191 -4.53 10.85 -6.26
C ILE A 191 -4.69 11.13 -4.76
N LYS A 192 -4.02 10.35 -3.90
CA LYS A 192 -4.02 10.59 -2.46
C LYS A 192 -3.31 11.90 -2.11
N GLY A 193 -2.16 12.18 -2.75
CA GLY A 193 -1.44 13.46 -2.60
C GLY A 193 -2.24 14.65 -3.11
N LEU A 194 -2.93 14.51 -4.25
CA LEU A 194 -3.90 15.50 -4.74
C LEU A 194 -4.98 15.81 -3.71
N TYR A 195 -5.54 14.76 -3.09
CA TYR A 195 -6.53 14.94 -2.05
C TYR A 195 -5.91 15.62 -0.84
N GLN A 196 -4.77 15.18 -0.32
CA GLN A 196 -4.26 15.76 0.92
C GLN A 196 -3.73 17.19 0.75
N PHE A 197 -2.90 17.43 -0.27
CA PHE A 197 -2.11 18.65 -0.38
C PHE A 197 -2.65 19.64 -1.43
N TYR A 198 -3.14 19.15 -2.56
CA TYR A 198 -3.42 20.01 -3.73
C TYR A 198 -4.91 20.19 -4.04
N ARG A 199 -5.79 19.89 -3.07
CA ARG A 199 -7.26 19.95 -3.25
C ARG A 199 -7.74 21.28 -3.84
N ALA A 200 -7.18 22.40 -3.36
CA ALA A 200 -7.55 23.74 -3.82
C ALA A 200 -7.06 24.03 -5.25
N GLU A 201 -5.95 23.44 -5.67
CA GLU A 201 -5.28 23.70 -6.95
C GLU A 201 -5.84 22.89 -8.12
N ILE A 202 -6.66 21.87 -7.82
CA ILE A 202 -7.37 21.09 -8.84
C ILE A 202 -8.36 22.00 -9.57
N ASN A 203 -8.00 22.36 -10.80
CA ASN A 203 -8.83 23.11 -11.73
C ASN A 203 -9.83 22.17 -12.47
N LYS A 204 -10.74 22.78 -13.23
CA LYS A 204 -11.79 22.08 -13.97
C LYS A 204 -11.23 21.04 -14.96
N GLU A 205 -10.20 21.42 -15.73
CA GLU A 205 -9.61 20.56 -16.75
C GLU A 205 -8.94 19.31 -16.15
N LEU A 206 -8.20 19.48 -15.06
CA LEU A 206 -7.59 18.38 -14.34
C LEU A 206 -8.67 17.45 -13.76
N MET A 207 -9.72 18.00 -13.15
CA MET A 207 -10.82 17.21 -12.62
C MET A 207 -11.54 16.40 -13.71
N GLU A 208 -11.81 17.02 -14.87
CA GLU A 208 -12.42 16.33 -16.02
C GLU A 208 -11.53 15.22 -16.57
N THR A 209 -10.21 15.42 -16.56
CA THR A 209 -9.23 14.39 -16.95
C THR A 209 -9.25 13.21 -15.99
N LEU A 210 -9.26 13.47 -14.68
CA LEU A 210 -9.38 12.43 -13.65
C LEU A 210 -10.70 11.66 -13.77
N ILE A 211 -11.80 12.37 -14.04
CA ILE A 211 -13.12 11.76 -14.24
C ILE A 211 -13.09 10.82 -15.46
N LYS A 212 -12.53 11.29 -16.58
CA LYS A 212 -12.42 10.48 -17.80
C LYS A 212 -11.60 9.22 -17.54
N LEU A 213 -10.44 9.34 -16.89
CA LEU A 213 -9.58 8.21 -16.50
C LEU A 213 -10.37 7.20 -15.65
N GLY A 214 -11.00 7.67 -14.57
CA GLY A 214 -11.79 6.82 -13.68
C GLY A 214 -12.95 6.12 -14.38
N ARG A 215 -13.66 6.81 -15.28
CA ARG A 215 -14.76 6.22 -16.07
C ARG A 215 -14.27 5.18 -17.06
N THR A 216 -13.15 5.43 -17.75
CA THR A 216 -12.54 4.47 -18.66
C THR A 216 -12.20 3.18 -17.93
N VAL A 217 -11.59 3.27 -16.75
CA VAL A 217 -11.25 2.09 -15.94
C VAL A 217 -12.51 1.43 -15.38
N GLY A 218 -13.42 2.21 -14.81
CA GLY A 218 -14.66 1.75 -14.20
C GLY A 218 -15.57 0.98 -15.17
N ALA A 219 -15.57 1.34 -16.45
CA ALA A 219 -16.33 0.65 -17.49
C ALA A 219 -15.83 -0.79 -17.76
N THR A 220 -14.60 -1.11 -17.35
CA THR A 220 -13.99 -2.44 -17.57
C THR A 220 -14.11 -3.38 -16.38
N LEU A 221 -14.61 -2.92 -15.22
CA LEU A 221 -14.57 -3.69 -13.98
C LEU A 221 -15.39 -4.99 -14.01
N GLU A 222 -16.47 -5.05 -14.80
CA GLU A 222 -17.30 -6.24 -14.89
C GLU A 222 -16.63 -7.38 -15.68
N THR A 223 -15.77 -7.04 -16.65
CA THR A 223 -15.08 -8.01 -17.51
C THR A 223 -13.64 -8.24 -17.09
N ALA A 224 -12.99 -7.24 -16.49
CA ALA A 224 -11.61 -7.27 -16.04
C ALA A 224 -11.46 -6.46 -14.73
N PRO A 225 -11.85 -7.06 -13.59
CA PRO A 225 -11.58 -6.51 -12.26
C PRO A 225 -10.09 -6.20 -12.12
N LYS A 226 -9.79 -5.03 -11.58
CA LYS A 226 -8.40 -4.54 -11.54
C LYS A 226 -7.62 -4.98 -10.31
N GLY A 227 -8.33 -5.33 -9.23
CA GLY A 227 -7.73 -5.65 -7.94
C GLY A 227 -7.23 -4.41 -7.18
N HIS A 228 -6.61 -4.67 -6.04
CA HIS A 228 -5.94 -3.65 -5.22
C HIS A 228 -4.84 -2.94 -6.02
N PRO A 229 -4.70 -1.60 -5.97
CA PRO A 229 -5.33 -0.65 -5.03
C PRO A 229 -6.50 0.16 -5.63
N TRP A 230 -7.23 -0.36 -6.62
CA TRP A 230 -8.24 0.45 -7.33
C TRP A 230 -9.42 0.90 -6.47
N GLU A 231 -9.80 0.13 -5.45
CA GLU A 231 -10.80 0.53 -4.47
C GLU A 231 -10.39 1.80 -3.70
N LEU A 232 -9.09 1.96 -3.42
CA LEU A 232 -8.55 3.17 -2.79
C LEU A 232 -8.56 4.33 -3.78
N ILE A 233 -8.10 4.12 -5.03
CA ILE A 233 -8.15 5.12 -6.09
C ILE A 233 -9.59 5.64 -6.29
N PHE A 234 -10.57 4.75 -6.42
CA PHE A 234 -11.96 5.15 -6.59
C PHE A 234 -12.54 5.84 -5.36
N THR A 235 -12.08 5.50 -4.15
CA THR A 235 -12.45 6.22 -2.93
C THR A 235 -12.06 7.70 -3.05
N TYR A 236 -10.80 8.02 -3.36
CA TYR A 236 -10.38 9.41 -3.48
C TYR A 236 -10.98 10.12 -4.69
N LEU A 237 -11.16 9.44 -5.82
CA LEU A 237 -11.87 10.02 -6.96
C LEU A 237 -13.31 10.40 -6.59
N ALA A 238 -14.01 9.56 -5.81
CA ALA A 238 -15.36 9.86 -5.32
C ALA A 238 -15.36 11.10 -4.41
N LEU A 239 -14.41 11.17 -3.46
CA LEU A 239 -14.28 12.30 -2.55
C LEU A 239 -13.99 13.60 -3.30
N LEU A 240 -12.98 13.60 -4.19
CA LEU A 240 -12.61 14.76 -5.01
C LEU A 240 -13.76 15.22 -5.90
N ALA A 241 -14.42 14.28 -6.60
CA ALA A 241 -15.55 14.61 -7.46
C ALA A 241 -16.70 15.25 -6.67
N TYR A 242 -17.02 14.73 -5.48
CA TYR A 242 -18.09 15.27 -4.65
C TYR A 242 -17.77 16.70 -4.18
N GLU A 243 -16.58 16.91 -3.62
CA GLU A 243 -16.12 18.22 -3.12
C GLU A 243 -16.05 19.28 -4.24
N LYS A 244 -15.76 18.86 -5.48
CA LYS A 244 -15.73 19.74 -6.66
C LYS A 244 -17.09 19.89 -7.36
N GLY A 245 -18.16 19.30 -6.83
CA GLY A 245 -19.53 19.45 -7.34
C GLY A 245 -19.96 18.46 -8.43
N TYR A 246 -19.10 17.51 -8.81
CA TYR A 246 -19.36 16.45 -9.79
C TYR A 246 -20.08 15.27 -9.15
N LYS A 247 -21.28 15.51 -8.59
CA LYS A 247 -22.02 14.54 -7.77
C LYS A 247 -22.35 13.23 -8.51
N VAL A 248 -22.64 13.29 -9.80
CA VAL A 248 -22.94 12.10 -10.62
C VAL A 248 -21.71 11.21 -10.75
N ASP A 249 -20.55 11.81 -11.03
CA ASP A 249 -19.28 11.09 -11.11
C ASP A 249 -18.85 10.54 -9.76
N ALA A 250 -19.10 11.29 -8.68
CA ALA A 250 -18.83 10.85 -7.33
C ALA A 250 -19.58 9.57 -6.95
N GLU A 251 -20.90 9.51 -7.22
CA GLU A 251 -21.69 8.29 -7.00
C GLU A 251 -21.25 7.13 -7.90
N TYR A 252 -20.86 7.43 -9.14
CA TYR A 252 -20.30 6.43 -10.04
C TYR A 252 -19.01 5.83 -9.46
N PHE A 253 -18.05 6.65 -9.04
CA PHE A 253 -16.80 6.16 -8.44
C PHE A 253 -17.04 5.43 -7.12
N LYS A 254 -17.97 5.89 -6.28
CA LYS A 254 -18.42 5.15 -5.10
C LYS A 254 -18.88 3.73 -5.47
N SER A 255 -19.63 3.58 -6.56
CA SER A 255 -20.08 2.26 -7.04
C SER A 255 -18.94 1.37 -7.55
N CYS A 256 -17.81 1.96 -7.94
CA CYS A 256 -16.64 1.23 -8.42
C CYS A 256 -15.78 0.67 -7.28
N ILE A 257 -15.83 1.23 -6.06
CA ILE A 257 -15.02 0.80 -4.90
C ILE A 257 -15.16 -0.72 -4.68
N GLY A 258 -16.39 -1.20 -4.44
CA GLY A 258 -16.63 -2.63 -4.20
C GLY A 258 -16.52 -3.51 -5.45
N ARG A 259 -16.60 -2.95 -6.67
CA ARG A 259 -16.46 -3.69 -7.93
C ARG A 259 -15.01 -3.90 -8.36
N SER A 260 -14.07 -3.22 -7.70
CA SER A 260 -12.67 -3.22 -8.11
C SER A 260 -11.93 -4.50 -7.77
N VAL A 261 -12.39 -5.23 -6.74
CA VAL A 261 -11.71 -6.43 -6.25
C VAL A 261 -12.66 -7.63 -6.23
N LEU A 262 -12.24 -8.72 -6.87
CA LEU A 262 -12.92 -10.02 -6.76
C LEU A 262 -12.33 -10.84 -5.62
N ASN A 263 -13.17 -11.66 -4.99
CA ASN A 263 -12.75 -12.63 -3.95
C ASN A 263 -11.97 -11.98 -2.79
N ALA A 264 -12.29 -10.72 -2.49
CA ALA A 264 -11.72 -9.98 -1.38
C ALA A 264 -11.86 -10.77 -0.07
N GLY A 265 -10.75 -11.02 0.59
CA GLY A 265 -10.69 -11.43 1.98
C GLY A 265 -10.99 -10.25 2.91
N GLN A 266 -11.02 -10.54 4.20
CA GLN A 266 -11.51 -9.61 5.22
C GLN A 266 -10.80 -8.25 5.20
N ALA A 267 -9.48 -8.23 5.02
CA ALA A 267 -8.70 -6.99 5.00
C ALA A 267 -9.14 -6.06 3.86
N ILE A 268 -9.29 -6.59 2.65
CA ILE A 268 -9.74 -5.81 1.49
C ILE A 268 -11.22 -5.41 1.63
N SER A 269 -12.07 -6.30 2.14
CA SER A 269 -13.47 -5.97 2.44
C SER A 269 -13.58 -4.79 3.41
N ASN A 270 -12.74 -4.76 4.45
CA ASN A 270 -12.68 -3.65 5.40
C ASN A 270 -12.23 -2.34 4.73
N ILE A 271 -11.25 -2.39 3.81
CA ILE A 271 -10.83 -1.23 3.01
C ILE A 271 -12.00 -0.68 2.18
N VAL A 272 -12.76 -1.56 1.52
CA VAL A 272 -13.95 -1.17 0.73
C VAL A 272 -14.99 -0.48 1.62
N ILE A 273 -15.32 -1.08 2.78
CA ILE A 273 -16.27 -0.51 3.75
C ILE A 273 -15.77 0.85 4.24
N TYR A 274 -14.49 0.97 4.52
CA TYR A 274 -13.89 2.23 4.97
C TYR A 274 -13.93 3.32 3.87
N GLY A 275 -13.73 2.96 2.61
CA GLY A 275 -13.92 3.88 1.50
C GLY A 275 -15.36 4.40 1.40
N GLU A 276 -16.35 3.52 1.58
CA GLU A 276 -17.76 3.91 1.64
C GLU A 276 -18.08 4.78 2.88
N LEU A 277 -17.49 4.47 4.02
CA LEU A 277 -17.62 5.23 5.27
C LEU A 277 -17.15 6.67 5.07
N ARG A 278 -15.96 6.84 4.50
CA ARG A 278 -15.39 8.17 4.20
C ARG A 278 -16.26 8.96 3.23
N PHE A 279 -16.81 8.31 2.21
CA PHE A 279 -17.72 8.98 1.30
C PHE A 279 -19.03 9.40 1.99
N ALA A 280 -19.59 8.55 2.86
CA ALA A 280 -20.77 8.91 3.66
C ALA A 280 -20.49 10.10 4.58
N GLN A 281 -19.30 10.14 5.21
CA GLN A 281 -18.84 11.27 6.02
C GLN A 281 -18.73 12.56 5.19
N CYS A 282 -18.08 12.51 4.02
CA CYS A 282 -17.94 13.63 3.09
C CYS A 282 -19.30 14.22 2.67
N LYS A 283 -20.32 13.36 2.50
CA LYS A 283 -21.69 13.77 2.20
C LYS A 283 -22.47 14.32 3.39
N GLY A 284 -21.96 14.21 4.62
CA GLY A 284 -22.72 14.51 5.84
C GLY A 284 -23.86 13.51 6.10
N ASN A 285 -23.82 12.31 5.52
CA ASN A 285 -24.84 11.28 5.72
C ASN A 285 -24.59 10.50 7.01
N LYS A 286 -25.00 11.09 8.14
CA LYS A 286 -24.76 10.54 9.48
C LYS A 286 -25.31 9.12 9.66
N GLY A 287 -26.52 8.83 9.18
CA GLY A 287 -27.12 7.49 9.34
C GLY A 287 -26.33 6.39 8.61
N LYS A 288 -25.87 6.66 7.37
CA LYS A 288 -25.02 5.70 6.66
C LYS A 288 -23.63 5.59 7.28
N TYR A 289 -23.07 6.71 7.75
CA TYR A 289 -21.80 6.72 8.46
C TYR A 289 -21.85 5.84 9.72
N ASP A 290 -22.84 6.04 10.59
CA ASP A 290 -22.96 5.29 11.85
C ASP A 290 -23.11 3.78 11.60
N THR A 291 -23.87 3.40 10.55
CA THR A 291 -24.04 1.99 10.14
C THR A 291 -22.72 1.36 9.71
N LEU A 292 -22.01 2.00 8.77
CA LEU A 292 -20.73 1.49 8.27
C LEU A 292 -19.64 1.51 9.34
N HIS A 293 -19.66 2.50 10.23
CA HIS A 293 -18.71 2.59 11.34
C HIS A 293 -18.92 1.43 12.29
N HIS A 294 -20.18 1.11 12.63
CA HIS A 294 -20.49 -0.03 13.49
C HIS A 294 -20.08 -1.36 12.85
N GLU A 295 -20.40 -1.56 11.57
CA GLU A 295 -19.98 -2.75 10.80
C GLU A 295 -18.46 -2.92 10.83
N LEU A 296 -17.71 -1.85 10.54
CA LEU A 296 -16.25 -1.88 10.52
C LEU A 296 -15.67 -2.08 11.92
N SER A 297 -16.24 -1.46 12.95
CA SER A 297 -15.79 -1.60 14.34
C SER A 297 -15.93 -3.05 14.85
N ASN A 298 -16.96 -3.76 14.40
CA ASN A 298 -17.13 -5.18 14.72
C ASN A 298 -16.04 -6.07 14.10
N SER A 299 -15.40 -5.61 13.01
CA SER A 299 -14.37 -6.34 12.27
C SER A 299 -12.95 -5.97 12.74
N VAL A 300 -12.68 -4.67 12.97
CA VAL A 300 -11.32 -4.16 13.23
C VAL A 300 -11.12 -3.57 14.62
N GLY A 301 -12.18 -3.54 15.45
CA GLY A 301 -12.16 -2.87 16.75
C GLY A 301 -12.18 -1.34 16.60
N ASP A 302 -11.09 -0.70 17.00
CA ASP A 302 -10.96 0.75 16.91
C ASP A 302 -10.65 1.18 15.47
N VAL A 303 -11.66 1.65 14.74
CA VAL A 303 -11.53 2.07 13.33
C VAL A 303 -10.45 3.13 13.14
N ALA A 304 -10.31 4.07 14.07
CA ALA A 304 -9.34 5.15 13.95
C ALA A 304 -7.89 4.63 14.09
N LYS A 305 -7.69 3.61 14.92
CA LYS A 305 -6.37 2.97 15.08
C LYS A 305 -6.06 1.92 14.03
N SER A 306 -7.06 1.24 13.49
CA SER A 306 -6.89 0.11 12.57
C SER A 306 -6.93 0.52 11.08
N MET A 307 -7.60 1.62 10.72
CA MET A 307 -7.71 2.08 9.33
C MET A 307 -6.82 3.30 9.07
N THR A 308 -5.51 3.14 9.32
CA THR A 308 -4.50 4.21 9.27
C THR A 308 -3.73 4.21 7.93
N TYR A 309 -2.40 4.26 7.98
CA TYR A 309 -1.47 4.29 6.85
C TYR A 309 -1.92 3.41 5.68
N MET A 310 -1.77 3.90 4.44
CA MET A 310 -2.25 3.26 3.20
C MET A 310 -3.78 3.08 3.06
N PHE A 311 -4.56 3.15 4.14
CA PHE A 311 -6.03 3.02 4.10
C PHE A 311 -6.77 4.38 4.23
N ARG A 312 -6.15 5.34 4.93
CA ARG A 312 -6.64 6.70 5.20
C ARG A 312 -6.27 7.71 4.13
#